data_AF-A0A833J611-F1
#
_entry.id   AF-A0A833J611-F1
#
_cell.length_a   1.000
_cell.length_b   1.000
_cell.length_c   1.000
_cell.angle_alpha   90.00
_cell.angle_beta   90.00
_cell.angle_gamma   90.00
#
_symmetry.space_group_name_H-M   'P 1'
#
loop_
_entity.id
_entity.type
_entity.pdbx_description
1 polymer ?
#
loop_
_entity_poly.entity_id
_entity_poly.type
_entity_poly.pdbx_seq_one_letter_code
_entity_poly.pdbx_strand_id
1 'polypeptide(L)'
;MNVESWITVEETPAMAAEAAALIDARLARLTDAERDAFWASIRKAYNTPYNDPAKPAQPTPVEPVSPPAAVEIRLPAIDPSIDLPAAALASAALAAEIRAA
;
A
#
# COMPACT_ATOMS: atom_id res chain seq x y z
N MET A 1 24.54 7.58 -26.17
CA MET A 1 23.82 6.66 -27.08
C MET A 1 22.89 7.52 -27.91
N ASN A 2 23.15 7.69 -29.21
CA ASN A 2 22.16 8.32 -30.08
C ASN A 2 21.09 7.27 -30.35
N VAL A 3 19.92 7.45 -29.76
CA VAL A 3 18.76 6.63 -30.11
C VAL A 3 18.21 7.29 -31.36
N GLU A 4 18.43 6.66 -32.52
CA GLU A 4 17.72 7.10 -33.71
C GLU A 4 16.21 6.91 -33.48
N SER A 5 15.45 7.97 -33.71
CA SER A 5 14.00 7.91 -33.62
C SER A 5 13.48 7.06 -34.76
N TRP A 6 12.71 6.02 -34.44
CA TRP A 6 11.99 5.21 -35.42
C TRP A 6 10.75 5.92 -35.99
N ILE A 7 10.49 7.16 -35.55
CA ILE A 7 9.35 8.00 -35.94
C ILE A 7 9.91 9.30 -36.49
N THR A 8 9.47 9.70 -37.68
CA THR A 8 9.83 11.00 -38.27
C THR A 8 9.06 12.15 -37.59
N VAL A 9 9.56 13.38 -37.73
CA VAL A 9 8.91 14.56 -37.15
C VAL A 9 7.54 14.77 -37.79
N GLU A 10 7.39 14.44 -39.06
CA GLU A 10 6.17 14.56 -39.85
C GLU A 10 5.12 13.52 -39.43
N GLU A 11 5.53 12.31 -39.04
CA GLU A 11 4.63 11.25 -38.55
C GLU A 11 4.17 11.48 -37.11
N THR A 12 4.96 12.20 -36.32
CA THR A 12 4.75 12.37 -34.87
C THR A 12 3.34 12.88 -34.52
N PRO A 13 2.77 13.92 -35.16
CA PRO A 13 1.44 14.42 -34.82
C PRO A 13 0.34 13.39 -35.08
N ALA A 14 0.42 12.65 -36.19
CA ALA A 14 -0.57 11.66 -36.57
C ALA A 14 -0.55 10.48 -35.58
N MET A 15 0.65 9.98 -35.26
CA MET A 15 0.81 8.89 -34.28
C MET A 15 0.40 9.33 -32.87
N ALA A 16 0.69 10.57 -32.48
CA ALA A 16 0.24 11.11 -31.20
C ALA A 16 -1.29 11.18 -31.09
N ALA A 17 -1.97 11.60 -32.15
CA ALA A 17 -3.43 11.63 -32.21
C ALA A 17 -4.03 10.22 -32.12
N GLU A 18 -3.46 9.25 -32.84
CA GLU A 18 -3.90 7.85 -32.78
C GLU A 18 -3.68 7.25 -31.38
N ALA A 19 -2.51 7.48 -30.78
CA ALA A 19 -2.20 7.01 -29.44
C ALA A 19 -3.16 7.61 -28.40
N ALA A 20 -3.45 8.91 -28.47
CA ALA A 20 -4.41 9.57 -27.59
C ALA A 20 -5.80 8.94 -27.71
N ALA A 21 -6.30 8.77 -28.94
CA ALA A 21 -7.61 8.17 -29.18
C ALA A 21 -7.70 6.73 -28.64
N LEU A 22 -6.66 5.92 -28.80
CA LEU A 22 -6.59 4.57 -28.25
C LEU A 22 -6.59 4.57 -26.72
N ILE A 23 -5.83 5.47 -26.09
CA ILE A 23 -5.80 5.61 -24.64
C ILE A 23 -7.18 6.03 -24.12
N ASP A 24 -7.79 7.05 -24.71
CA ASP A 24 -9.10 7.55 -24.30
C ASP A 24 -10.18 6.47 -24.42
N ALA A 25 -10.20 5.72 -25.53
CA ALA A 25 -11.12 4.60 -25.69
C ALA A 25 -10.97 3.53 -24.60
N ARG A 26 -9.73 3.28 -24.13
CA ARG A 26 -9.47 2.32 -23.05
C ARG A 26 -9.81 2.87 -21.67
N LEU A 27 -9.68 4.19 -21.46
CA LEU A 27 -10.01 4.87 -20.21
C LEU A 27 -11.51 5.19 -20.08
N ALA A 28 -12.26 5.21 -21.19
CA ALA A 28 -13.70 5.45 -21.21
C ALA A 28 -14.50 4.40 -20.42
N ARG A 29 -13.96 3.18 -20.24
CA ARG A 29 -14.58 2.12 -19.43
C ARG A 29 -14.37 2.29 -17.92
N LEU A 30 -13.52 3.23 -17.50
CA LEU A 30 -13.16 3.46 -16.12
C LEU A 30 -13.99 4.60 -15.54
N THR A 31 -14.22 4.55 -14.23
CA THR A 31 -14.74 5.68 -13.47
C THR A 31 -13.75 6.84 -13.47
N ASP A 32 -14.22 8.04 -13.14
CA ASP A 32 -13.35 9.22 -13.08
C ASP A 32 -12.22 9.06 -12.06
N ALA A 33 -12.50 8.43 -10.91
CA ALA A 33 -11.50 8.15 -9.88
C ALA A 33 -10.41 7.18 -10.37
N GLU A 34 -10.78 6.15 -11.12
CA GLU A 34 -9.83 5.19 -11.70
C GLU A 34 -8.99 5.82 -12.81
N ARG A 35 -9.59 6.71 -13.62
CA ARG A 35 -8.88 7.48 -14.65
C ARG A 35 -7.84 8.41 -14.04
N ASP A 36 -8.20 9.08 -12.95
CA ASP A 36 -7.26 9.92 -12.19
C ASP A 36 -6.13 9.11 -11.56
N ALA A 37 -6.44 7.94 -10.99
CA ALA A 37 -5.44 7.04 -10.44
C ALA A 37 -4.46 6.52 -11.52
N PHE A 38 -4.97 6.19 -12.71
CA PHE A 38 -4.13 5.84 -13.86
C PHE A 38 -3.14 6.95 -14.21
N TRP A 39 -3.61 8.19 -14.39
CA TRP A 39 -2.71 9.31 -14.72
C TRP A 39 -1.76 9.69 -13.59
N ALA A 40 -2.19 9.55 -12.33
CA ALA A 40 -1.31 9.70 -11.17
C ALA A 40 -0.17 8.66 -11.19
N SER A 41 -0.47 7.41 -11.55
CA SER A 41 0.54 6.34 -11.67
C SER A 41 1.58 6.64 -12.76
N ILE A 42 1.16 7.16 -13.92
CA ILE A 42 2.07 7.55 -15.02
C ILE A 42 2.98 8.69 -14.56
N ARG A 43 2.41 9.75 -13.99
CA ARG A 43 3.18 10.87 -13.44
C ARG A 43 4.17 10.40 -12.38
N LYS A 44 3.76 9.48 -11.50
CA LYS A 44 4.66 8.88 -10.52
C LYS A 44 5.76 8.08 -11.23
N ALA A 45 5.44 7.03 -11.97
CA ALA A 45 6.43 6.13 -12.56
C ALA A 45 7.42 6.85 -13.49
N TYR A 46 6.93 7.79 -14.31
CA TYR A 46 7.74 8.44 -15.33
C TYR A 46 8.45 9.71 -14.83
N ASN A 47 7.82 10.49 -13.94
CA ASN A 47 8.43 11.73 -13.43
C ASN A 47 9.14 11.55 -12.08
N THR A 48 9.04 10.40 -11.37
CA THR A 48 9.79 10.17 -10.11
C THR A 48 11.31 10.31 -10.26
N PRO A 49 11.96 9.93 -11.39
CA PRO A 49 13.39 10.17 -11.55
C PRO A 49 13.76 11.66 -11.68
N TYR A 50 12.79 12.51 -12.04
CA TYR A 50 12.99 13.92 -12.40
C TYR A 50 12.35 14.90 -11.42
N ASN A 51 11.44 14.42 -10.56
CA ASN A 51 10.87 15.17 -9.46
C ASN A 51 11.50 14.67 -8.16
N ASP A 52 11.99 15.60 -7.33
CA ASP A 52 12.36 15.25 -5.95
C ASP A 52 11.18 14.54 -5.27
N PRO A 53 11.40 13.44 -4.53
CA PRO A 53 10.33 12.81 -3.78
C PRO A 53 9.75 13.88 -2.86
N ALA A 54 8.46 14.16 -3.03
CA ALA A 54 7.75 15.06 -2.13
C ALA A 54 8.04 14.58 -0.70
N LYS A 55 8.66 15.44 0.12
CA LYS A 55 8.96 15.09 1.50
C LYS A 55 7.65 14.60 2.12
N PRO A 56 7.65 13.41 2.76
CA PRO A 56 6.46 12.94 3.45
C PRO A 56 5.98 14.07 4.35
N ALA A 57 4.69 14.41 4.26
CA ALA A 57 4.10 15.39 5.14
C ALA A 57 4.48 15.00 6.57
N GLN A 58 5.22 15.88 7.24
CA GLN A 58 5.61 15.65 8.61
C GLN A 58 4.30 15.46 9.40
N PRO A 59 4.14 14.35 10.14
CA PRO A 59 2.90 14.12 10.86
C PRO A 59 2.61 15.35 11.72
N THR A 60 1.44 15.95 11.50
CA THR A 60 0.97 17.05 12.33
C THR A 60 1.02 16.56 13.77
N PRO A 61 1.68 17.27 14.69
CA PRO A 61 1.65 16.92 16.10
C PRO A 61 0.18 16.80 16.50
N VAL A 62 -0.26 15.57 16.77
CA VAL A 62 -1.55 15.36 17.42
C VAL A 62 -1.41 15.97 18.80
N GLU A 63 -2.28 16.93 19.11
CA GLU A 63 -2.43 17.41 20.48
C GLU A 63 -2.61 16.17 21.37
N PRO A 64 -1.88 16.03 22.49
CA PRO A 64 -1.97 14.84 23.31
C PRO A 64 -3.43 14.65 23.73
N VAL A 65 -4.09 13.69 23.09
CA VAL A 65 -5.37 13.17 23.56
C VAL A 65 -5.09 12.72 24.99
N SER A 66 -5.90 13.21 25.93
CA SER A 66 -5.85 12.78 27.33
C SER A 66 -5.67 11.26 27.37
N PRO A 67 -4.76 10.74 28.21
CA PRO A 67 -4.43 9.32 28.19
C PRO A 67 -5.73 8.51 28.25
N PRO A 68 -5.91 7.50 27.38
CA PRO A 68 -7.07 6.63 27.48
C PRO A 68 -7.11 6.10 28.91
N ALA A 69 -8.29 6.13 29.53
CA ALA A 69 -8.49 5.56 30.85
C ALA A 69 -7.85 4.18 30.86
N ALA A 70 -6.97 3.92 31.84
CA ALA A 70 -6.23 2.67 31.91
C ALA A 70 -7.22 1.50 31.80
N VAL A 71 -7.13 0.74 30.70
CA VAL A 71 -7.87 -0.50 30.57
C VAL A 71 -7.20 -1.47 31.53
N GLU A 72 -7.84 -1.71 32.67
CA GLU A 72 -7.38 -2.67 33.66
C GLU A 72 -7.53 -4.08 33.05
N ILE A 73 -6.45 -4.58 32.45
CA ILE A 73 -6.39 -5.97 32.00
C ILE A 73 -6.30 -6.84 33.26
N ARG A 74 -7.44 -7.40 33.67
CA ARG A 74 -7.47 -8.40 34.75
C ARG A 74 -7.00 -9.73 34.20
N LEU A 75 -5.72 -10.03 34.38
CA LEU A 75 -5.25 -11.39 34.19
C LEU A 75 -5.88 -12.28 35.28
N PRO A 76 -6.38 -13.49 34.94
CA PRO A 76 -6.74 -14.46 35.95
C PRO A 76 -5.49 -14.76 36.80
N ALA A 77 -5.65 -14.75 38.12
CA ALA A 77 -4.58 -15.17 39.01
C ALA A 77 -4.20 -16.61 38.65
N ILE A 78 -2.91 -16.83 38.37
CA ILE A 78 -2.38 -18.18 38.15
C ILE A 78 -2.55 -18.91 39.48
N ASP A 79 -3.36 -19.97 39.50
CA ASP A 79 -3.46 -20.84 40.65
C ASP A 79 -2.07 -21.42 40.93
N PRO A 80 -1.49 -21.21 42.13
CA PRO A 80 -0.15 -21.71 42.48
C PRO A 80 -0.05 -23.24 42.47
N SER A 81 -1.18 -23.94 42.39
CA SER A 81 -1.26 -25.39 42.24
C SER A 81 -1.04 -25.85 40.80
N ILE A 82 -0.98 -24.93 39.83
CA ILE A 82 -0.71 -25.24 38.43
C ILE A 82 0.78 -25.56 38.26
N ASP A 83 1.05 -26.80 37.85
CA ASP A 83 2.37 -27.20 37.39
C ASP A 83 2.68 -26.52 36.03
N LEU A 84 3.41 -25.40 36.10
CA LEU A 84 3.72 -24.53 34.95
C LEU A 84 4.36 -25.27 33.75
N PRO A 85 5.28 -26.24 33.93
CA PRO A 85 5.83 -27.01 32.83
C PRO A 85 4.78 -27.87 32.11
N ALA A 86 3.88 -28.53 32.84
CA ALA A 86 2.80 -29.33 32.26
C ALA A 86 1.78 -28.45 31.52
N ALA A 87 1.43 -27.29 32.09
CA ALA A 87 0.53 -26.33 31.46
C ALA A 87 1.10 -25.73 30.16
N ALA A 88 2.42 -25.50 30.11
CA ALA A 88 3.11 -25.03 28.91
C ALA A 88 3.09 -26.10 27.79
N LEU A 89 3.30 -27.37 28.13
CA LEU A 89 3.26 -28.47 27.18
C LEU A 89 1.85 -28.65 26.57
N ALA A 90 0.81 -28.58 27.40
CA ALA A 90 -0.59 -28.65 26.96
C ALA A 90 -0.98 -27.47 26.04
N SER A 91 -0.51 -26.26 26.35
CA SER A 91 -0.76 -25.08 25.51
C SER A 91 -0.07 -25.17 24.15
N ALA A 92 1.15 -25.73 24.11
CA ALA A 92 1.88 -25.94 22.86
C ALA A 92 1.19 -27.00 21.97
N ALA A 93 0.63 -28.05 22.56
CA ALA A 93 -0.14 -29.06 21.84
C ALA A 93 -1.41 -28.49 21.20
N LEU A 94 -2.19 -27.71 21.96
CA LEU A 94 -3.39 -27.03 21.45
C LEU A 94 -3.07 -26.05 20.31
N ALA A 95 -1.95 -25.31 20.42
CA ALA A 95 -1.51 -24.40 19.36
C ALA A 95 -1.08 -25.15 18.08
N ALA A 96 -0.52 -26.35 18.22
CA ALA A 96 -0.16 -27.19 17.08
C ALA A 96 -1.40 -27.76 16.37
N GLU A 97 -2.44 -28.15 17.12
CA GLU A 97 -3.72 -28.63 16.56
C GLU A 97 -4.45 -27.53 15.78
N ILE A 98 -4.50 -26.30 16.31
CA ILE A 98 -5.11 -25.15 15.62
C ILE A 98 -4.40 -24.83 14.30
N ARG A 99 -3.09 -25.04 14.23
CA ARG A 99 -2.29 -24.75 13.03
C ARG A 99 -2.38 -25.86 11.97
N ALA A 100 -2.86 -27.03 12.35
CA ALA A 100 -3.00 -28.19 11.47
C ALA A 100 -4.41 -28.33 10.86
N ALA A 101 -5.38 -27.53 11.29
CA ALA A 101 -6.75 -27.46 10.77
C ALA A 101 -6.90 -26.35 9.72
#